data_AF-A0A6B1A3Z0-F1
#
_entry.id   AF-A0A6B1A3Z0-F1
#
_cell.length_a   1.000
_cell.length_b   1.000
_cell.length_c   1.000
_cell.angle_alpha   90.00
_cell.angle_beta   90.00
_cell.angle_gamma   90.00
#
_symmetry.space_group_name_H-M   'P 1'
#
loop_
_entity.id
_entity.type
_entity.pdbx_description
1 polymer ?
#
loop_
_entity_poly.entity_id
_entity_poly.type
_entity_poly.pdbx_seq_one_letter_code
_entity_poly.pdbx_strand_id
1 'polypeptide(L)'
;MMRSTQRGYMLIITGIILVIVLFVWYNRYQDPESLTPQAISSIHWLAQMFYVLLLACFGMISWGMYIFHRASIRGNNLISIMAATTYNRKSRTVFVAVFIVYGVFFSLASGTLVYQPTIHFAEHYGVSLPSMVVSPCCGDMGYMPTILVYITEHLGLQIIPLNLVLQIAVSYLVALNVSLAISTYAASRTYKGAGMVGAVTGLFVACPTCMGTLSSVFIGTAGGIAFTAALSYMQTAFIAVSIPVLLITPFILARQLRRCRI
;
A
#
# COMPACT_ATOMS: atom_id res chain seq x y z
N MET A 1 14.20 -28.20 -2.15
CA MET A 1 14.34 -26.73 -2.30
C MET A 1 13.34 -26.14 -3.31
N MET A 2 13.24 -26.68 -4.53
CA MET A 2 12.25 -26.24 -5.54
C MET A 2 10.79 -26.33 -5.06
N ARG A 3 10.42 -27.39 -4.32
CA ARG A 3 9.05 -27.60 -3.81
C ARG A 3 8.60 -26.53 -2.80
N SER A 4 9.50 -25.95 -2.00
CA SER A 4 9.13 -24.88 -1.05
C SER A 4 9.01 -23.52 -1.73
N THR A 5 9.88 -23.23 -2.70
CA THR A 5 9.79 -22.00 -3.51
C THR A 5 8.50 -21.99 -4.33
N GLN A 6 8.16 -23.11 -4.98
CA GLN A 6 6.93 -23.26 -5.74
C GLN A 6 5.67 -23.13 -4.85
N ARG A 7 5.68 -23.72 -3.65
CA ARG A 7 4.60 -23.56 -2.67
C ARG A 7 4.42 -22.11 -2.22
N GLY A 8 5.50 -21.41 -1.89
CA GLY A 8 5.43 -20.00 -1.51
C GLY A 8 4.88 -19.12 -2.63
N TYR A 9 5.36 -19.33 -3.86
CA TYR A 9 4.87 -18.62 -5.04
C TYR A 9 3.37 -18.90 -5.32
N MET A 10 2.93 -20.15 -5.22
CA MET A 10 1.52 -20.51 -5.36
C MET A 10 0.64 -19.79 -4.32
N LEU A 11 1.05 -19.75 -3.05
CA LEU A 11 0.30 -19.06 -2.00
C LEU A 11 0.15 -17.56 -2.28
N ILE A 12 1.20 -16.91 -2.79
CA ILE A 12 1.16 -15.49 -3.15
C ILE A 12 0.16 -15.26 -4.29
N ILE A 13 0.25 -16.06 -5.36
CA ILE A 13 -0.66 -15.93 -6.51
C ILE A 13 -2.11 -16.20 -6.08
N THR A 14 -2.34 -17.28 -5.35
CA THR A 14 -3.68 -17.62 -4.86
C THR A 14 -4.24 -16.49 -4.01
N GLY A 15 -3.45 -15.92 -3.11
CA GLY A 15 -3.86 -14.76 -2.31
C GLY A 15 -4.22 -13.54 -3.16
N ILE A 16 -3.41 -13.19 -4.17
CA ILE A 16 -3.69 -12.06 -5.07
C ILE A 16 -4.98 -12.29 -5.87
N ILE A 17 -5.16 -13.50 -6.42
CA ILE A 17 -6.38 -13.86 -7.16
C ILE A 17 -7.60 -13.78 -6.24
N LEU A 18 -7.50 -14.29 -5.02
CA LEU A 18 -8.60 -14.23 -4.04
C LEU A 18 -8.96 -12.80 -3.68
N VAL A 19 -7.98 -11.89 -3.54
CA VAL A 19 -8.26 -10.46 -3.33
C VAL A 19 -9.08 -9.91 -4.50
N ILE A 20 -8.65 -10.13 -5.76
CA ILE A 20 -9.37 -9.64 -6.95
C ILE A 20 -10.79 -10.21 -7.00
N VAL A 21 -10.94 -11.52 -6.78
CA VAL A 21 -12.25 -12.18 -6.75
C VAL A 21 -13.12 -11.60 -5.65
N LEU A 22 -12.58 -11.32 -4.46
CA LEU A 22 -13.31 -10.72 -3.34
C LEU A 22 -13.86 -9.34 -3.71
N PHE A 23 -13.06 -8.50 -4.39
CA PHE A 23 -13.50 -7.18 -4.86
C PHE A 23 -14.60 -7.27 -5.92
N VAL A 24 -14.45 -8.15 -6.91
CA VAL A 24 -15.46 -8.36 -7.96
C VAL A 24 -16.75 -8.93 -7.36
N TRP A 25 -16.62 -9.90 -6.46
CA TRP A 25 -17.74 -10.51 -5.77
C TRP A 25 -18.50 -9.49 -4.94
N TYR A 26 -17.81 -8.66 -4.15
CA TYR A 26 -18.47 -7.64 -3.34
C TYR A 26 -19.17 -6.56 -4.19
N ASN A 27 -18.56 -6.14 -5.30
CA ASN A 27 -19.16 -5.19 -6.25
C ASN A 27 -20.53 -5.68 -6.77
N ARG A 28 -20.66 -6.99 -7.05
CA ARG A 28 -21.91 -7.59 -7.54
C ARG A 28 -23.10 -7.40 -6.59
N TYR A 29 -22.87 -7.23 -5.29
CA TYR A 29 -23.90 -7.07 -4.26
C TYR A 29 -24.16 -5.60 -3.86
N GLN A 30 -23.56 -4.63 -4.56
CA GLN A 30 -23.74 -3.20 -4.31
C GLN A 30 -24.91 -2.57 -5.10
N ASP A 31 -25.65 -3.35 -5.90
CA ASP A 31 -26.68 -2.82 -6.80
C ASP A 31 -27.80 -2.10 -6.02
N PRO A 32 -28.07 -0.81 -6.31
CA PRO A 32 -29.01 0.02 -5.57
C PRO A 32 -30.47 -0.49 -5.59
N GLU A 33 -30.85 -1.27 -6.61
CA GLU A 33 -32.20 -1.87 -6.72
C GLU A 33 -32.47 -2.98 -5.68
N SER A 34 -31.42 -3.53 -5.05
CA SER A 34 -31.54 -4.59 -4.04
C SER A 34 -31.62 -4.10 -2.59
N LEU A 35 -31.50 -2.78 -2.36
CA LEU A 35 -31.55 -2.17 -1.03
C LEU A 35 -33.00 -2.02 -0.54
N THR A 36 -33.60 -3.14 -0.13
CA THR A 36 -34.81 -3.12 0.71
C THR A 36 -34.43 -2.90 2.18
N PRO A 37 -35.30 -2.31 3.01
CA PRO A 37 -35.03 -2.09 4.44
C PRO A 37 -34.69 -3.39 5.22
N GLN A 38 -35.15 -4.54 4.71
CA GLN A 38 -34.86 -5.86 5.27
C GLN A 38 -33.47 -6.39 4.90
N ALA A 39 -32.83 -5.86 3.86
CA ALA A 39 -31.50 -6.28 3.40
C ALA A 39 -30.34 -5.55 4.11
N ILE A 40 -30.60 -4.44 4.81
CA ILE A 40 -29.57 -3.60 5.43
C ILE A 40 -28.72 -4.39 6.43
N SER A 41 -29.33 -5.20 7.30
CA SER A 41 -28.61 -6.03 8.27
C SER A 41 -27.73 -7.10 7.60
N SER A 42 -28.21 -7.72 6.52
CA SER A 42 -27.47 -8.70 5.74
C SER A 42 -26.24 -8.09 5.05
N ILE A 43 -26.37 -6.86 4.53
CA ILE A 43 -25.27 -6.15 3.87
C ILE A 43 -24.19 -5.73 4.88
N HIS A 44 -24.55 -5.37 6.12
CA HIS A 44 -23.55 -5.12 7.18
C HIS A 44 -22.70 -6.36 7.51
N TRP A 45 -23.32 -7.54 7.62
CA TRP A 45 -22.58 -8.80 7.83
C TRP A 45 -21.67 -9.13 6.64
N LEU A 46 -22.17 -8.91 5.42
CA LEU A 46 -21.37 -9.07 4.20
C LEU A 46 -20.12 -8.17 4.21
N ALA A 47 -20.29 -6.91 4.61
CA ALA A 47 -19.19 -5.95 4.72
C ALA A 47 -18.15 -6.38 5.76
N GLN A 48 -18.56 -6.90 6.93
CA GLN A 48 -17.64 -7.42 7.93
C GLN A 48 -16.89 -8.67 7.45
N MET A 49 -17.60 -9.61 6.80
CA MET A 49 -16.99 -10.82 6.23
C MET A 49 -15.97 -10.48 5.14
N PHE A 50 -16.24 -9.44 4.33
CA PHE A 50 -15.30 -8.94 3.35
C PHE A 50 -13.95 -8.56 3.99
N TYR A 51 -13.94 -7.78 5.08
CA TYR A 51 -12.67 -7.42 5.74
C TYR A 51 -11.97 -8.61 6.40
N VAL A 52 -12.72 -9.55 7.00
CA VAL A 52 -12.14 -10.77 7.58
C VAL A 52 -11.44 -11.61 6.49
N LEU A 53 -12.10 -11.79 5.34
CA LEU A 53 -11.52 -12.50 4.20
C LEU A 53 -10.33 -11.76 3.59
N LEU A 54 -10.39 -10.43 3.51
CA LEU A 54 -9.29 -9.60 3.04
C LEU A 54 -8.05 -9.75 3.94
N LEU A 55 -8.23 -9.72 5.27
CA LEU A 55 -7.16 -9.96 6.24
C LEU A 55 -6.60 -11.39 6.11
N ALA A 56 -7.44 -12.40 5.89
CA ALA A 56 -7.00 -13.77 5.65
C ALA A 56 -6.14 -13.87 4.36
N CYS A 57 -6.52 -13.15 3.30
CA CYS A 57 -5.73 -13.07 2.07
C CYS A 57 -4.37 -12.43 2.31
N PHE A 58 -4.30 -11.32 3.06
CA PHE A 58 -3.02 -10.71 3.44
C PHE A 58 -2.15 -11.64 4.28
N GLY A 59 -2.75 -12.40 5.20
CA GLY A 59 -2.05 -13.44 5.97
C GLY A 59 -1.45 -14.51 5.07
N MET A 60 -2.22 -15.00 4.09
CA MET A 60 -1.77 -15.99 3.11
C MET A 60 -0.61 -15.47 2.25
N ILE A 61 -0.72 -14.23 1.73
CA ILE A 61 0.32 -13.58 0.94
C ILE A 61 1.59 -13.41 1.77
N SER A 62 1.47 -12.89 2.99
CA SER A 62 2.60 -12.67 3.90
C SER A 62 3.32 -13.98 4.26
N TRP A 63 2.57 -15.05 4.50
CA TRP A 63 3.10 -16.38 4.77
C TRP A 63 3.79 -16.98 3.52
N GLY A 64 3.16 -16.83 2.35
CA GLY A 64 3.75 -17.23 1.07
C GLY A 64 5.08 -16.52 0.80
N MET A 65 5.12 -15.19 1.04
CA MET A 65 6.33 -14.38 0.94
C MET A 65 7.41 -14.82 1.92
N TYR A 66 7.06 -15.13 3.17
CA TYR A 66 8.02 -15.63 4.16
C TYR A 66 8.69 -16.94 3.72
N ILE A 67 7.90 -17.92 3.27
CA ILE A 67 8.41 -19.21 2.77
C ILE A 67 9.27 -19.00 1.53
N PHE A 68 8.77 -18.21 0.57
CA PHE A 68 9.47 -17.92 -0.69
C PHE A 68 10.80 -17.23 -0.44
N HIS A 69 10.82 -16.22 0.43
CA HIS A 69 12.00 -15.46 0.78
C HIS A 69 13.05 -16.36 1.43
N ARG A 70 12.67 -17.17 2.44
CA ARG A 70 13.59 -18.09 3.13
C ARG A 70 14.17 -19.16 2.20
N ALA A 71 13.35 -19.69 1.30
CA ALA A 71 13.79 -20.70 0.33
C ALA A 71 14.74 -20.12 -0.74
N SER A 72 14.62 -18.83 -1.05
CA SER A 72 15.37 -18.18 -2.13
C SER A 72 16.76 -17.70 -1.73
N ILE A 73 17.11 -17.65 -0.43
CA ILE A 73 18.37 -17.07 0.06
C ILE A 73 19.64 -17.75 -0.51
N ARG A 74 19.59 -19.06 -0.77
CA ARG A 74 20.77 -19.86 -1.20
C ARG A 74 20.88 -20.06 -2.72
N GLY A 75 19.99 -19.47 -3.52
CA GLY A 75 20.06 -19.57 -4.99
C GLY A 75 21.15 -18.67 -5.60
N ASN A 76 21.37 -18.78 -6.92
CA ASN A 76 22.24 -17.88 -7.69
C ASN A 76 21.47 -16.99 -8.70
N ASN A 77 20.16 -16.85 -8.50
CA ASN A 77 19.28 -16.10 -9.40
C ASN A 77 19.09 -14.66 -8.89
N LEU A 78 18.59 -13.74 -9.72
CA LEU A 78 18.35 -12.35 -9.30
C LEU A 78 17.44 -12.25 -8.06
N ILE A 79 16.47 -13.16 -7.96
CA ILE A 79 15.56 -13.29 -6.81
C ILE A 79 16.30 -13.70 -5.54
N SER A 80 17.33 -14.56 -5.63
CA SER A 80 18.13 -14.93 -4.45
C SER A 80 18.99 -13.77 -3.95
N ILE A 81 19.50 -12.94 -4.86
CA ILE A 81 20.26 -11.74 -4.51
C ILE A 81 19.37 -10.74 -3.79
N MET A 82 18.14 -10.52 -4.27
CA MET A 82 17.15 -9.68 -3.59
C MET A 82 16.81 -10.22 -2.20
N ALA A 83 16.55 -11.54 -2.10
CA ALA A 83 16.22 -12.18 -0.83
C ALA A 83 17.39 -12.17 0.18
N ALA A 84 18.61 -12.43 -0.28
CA ALA A 84 19.81 -12.41 0.55
C ALA A 84 20.13 -11.00 1.04
N THR A 85 19.91 -9.99 0.20
CA THR A 85 20.14 -8.58 0.56
C THR A 85 19.15 -8.12 1.63
N THR A 86 17.87 -8.45 1.47
CA THR A 86 16.81 -8.09 2.43
C THR A 86 16.90 -8.88 3.75
N TYR A 87 17.59 -10.03 3.75
CA TYR A 87 17.83 -10.82 4.97
C TYR A 87 18.92 -10.24 5.89
N ASN A 88 19.82 -9.40 5.36
CA ASN A 88 20.89 -8.80 6.15
C ASN A 88 20.32 -7.84 7.22
N ARG A 89 20.78 -7.92 8.48
CA ARG A 89 20.26 -7.14 9.61
C ARG A 89 20.21 -5.62 9.33
N LYS A 90 21.25 -5.06 8.70
CA LYS A 90 21.29 -3.62 8.35
C LYS A 90 20.21 -3.25 7.32
N SER A 91 20.14 -4.00 6.22
CA SER A 91 19.17 -3.77 5.14
C SER A 91 17.72 -4.04 5.60
N ARG A 92 17.52 -5.05 6.46
CA ARG A 92 16.23 -5.37 7.07
C ARG A 92 15.72 -4.24 7.96
N THR A 93 16.58 -3.62 8.76
CA THR A 93 16.19 -2.46 9.59
C THR A 93 15.75 -1.29 8.71
N VAL A 94 16.51 -0.99 7.64
CA VAL A 94 16.13 0.04 6.66
C VAL A 94 14.79 -0.28 6.00
N PHE A 95 14.61 -1.52 5.55
CA PHE A 95 13.36 -1.98 4.93
C PHE A 95 12.16 -1.75 5.86
N VAL A 96 12.25 -2.16 7.13
CA VAL A 96 11.16 -1.99 8.10
C VAL A 96 10.90 -0.52 8.41
N ALA A 97 11.96 0.28 8.58
CA ALA A 97 11.84 1.71 8.84
C ALA A 97 11.12 2.43 7.68
N VAL A 98 11.55 2.18 6.43
CA VAL A 98 10.93 2.78 5.24
C VAL A 98 9.49 2.29 5.06
N PHE A 99 9.22 1.01 5.29
CA PHE A 99 7.87 0.46 5.22
C PHE A 99 6.90 1.16 6.18
N ILE A 100 7.32 1.38 7.43
CA ILE A 100 6.48 2.04 8.45
C ILE A 100 6.32 3.54 8.12
N VAL A 101 7.42 4.25 7.86
CA VAL A 101 7.39 5.69 7.59
C VAL A 101 6.56 6.00 6.36
N TYR A 102 6.78 5.27 5.26
CA TYR A 102 6.00 5.43 4.05
C TYR A 102 4.54 5.01 4.24
N GLY A 103 4.27 3.94 5.00
CA GLY A 103 2.91 3.49 5.28
C GLY A 103 2.09 4.50 6.08
N VAL A 104 2.67 5.16 7.08
CA VAL A 104 2.02 6.24 7.84
C VAL A 104 1.76 7.44 6.94
N PHE A 105 2.76 7.81 6.15
CA PHE A 105 2.66 8.93 5.23
C PHE A 105 1.61 8.71 4.13
N PHE A 106 1.54 7.49 3.57
CA PHE A 106 0.51 7.09 2.63
C PHE A 106 -0.88 7.15 3.28
N SER A 107 -1.03 6.69 4.52
CA SER A 107 -2.31 6.73 5.26
C SER A 107 -2.87 8.14 5.42
N LEU A 108 -1.99 9.12 5.67
CA LEU A 108 -2.35 10.54 5.75
C LEU A 108 -2.77 11.09 4.38
N ALA A 109 -1.99 10.77 3.33
CA ALA A 109 -2.22 11.29 2.00
C ALA A 109 -3.41 10.65 1.26
N SER A 110 -3.70 9.37 1.53
CA SER A 110 -4.83 8.64 0.93
C SER A 110 -6.17 8.96 1.59
N GLY A 111 -6.19 9.83 2.60
CA GLY A 111 -7.39 10.13 3.39
C GLY A 111 -7.81 8.95 4.28
N THR A 112 -6.95 7.95 4.50
CA THR A 112 -7.25 6.88 5.46
C THR A 112 -7.25 7.43 6.88
N LEU A 113 -6.34 8.37 7.18
CA LEU A 113 -6.41 9.22 8.36
C LEU A 113 -6.95 10.60 7.94
N VAL A 114 -8.16 10.93 8.35
CA VAL A 114 -8.83 12.21 8.04
C VAL A 114 -8.73 13.12 9.24
N TYR A 115 -8.15 14.31 9.05
CA TYR A 115 -8.17 15.38 10.03
C TYR A 115 -8.96 16.57 9.48
N GLN A 116 -10.10 16.88 10.10
CA GLN A 116 -10.96 18.01 9.74
C GLN A 116 -11.08 18.97 10.93
N PRO A 117 -10.23 20.01 10.99
CA PRO A 117 -10.21 20.95 12.11
C PRO A 117 -11.40 21.94 12.11
N THR A 118 -12.11 22.06 10.98
CA THR A 118 -13.20 23.04 10.82
C THR A 118 -14.60 22.46 11.08
N ILE A 119 -14.71 21.14 11.31
CA ILE A 119 -15.98 20.45 11.48
C ILE A 119 -15.89 19.65 12.78
N HIS A 120 -16.89 19.81 13.65
CA HIS A 120 -17.06 18.99 14.85
C HIS A 120 -17.90 17.77 14.49
N PHE A 121 -17.31 16.58 14.53
CA PHE A 121 -18.02 15.37 14.11
C PHE A 121 -19.25 15.04 14.96
N ALA A 122 -19.24 15.38 16.26
CA ALA A 122 -20.36 15.14 17.17
C ALA A 122 -21.62 15.91 16.76
N GLU A 123 -21.45 17.20 16.48
CA GLU A 123 -22.54 18.13 16.18
C GLU A 123 -23.02 17.99 14.74
N HIS A 124 -22.09 17.75 13.80
CA HIS A 124 -22.43 17.72 12.38
C HIS A 124 -23.01 16.37 11.92
N TYR A 125 -22.49 15.26 12.45
CA TYR A 125 -22.92 13.92 12.07
C TYR A 125 -23.83 13.25 13.11
N GLY A 126 -24.09 13.91 14.26
CA GLY A 126 -24.95 13.38 15.32
C GLY A 126 -24.43 12.08 15.94
N VAL A 127 -23.12 11.82 15.85
CA VAL A 127 -22.49 10.60 16.33
C VAL A 127 -21.92 10.78 17.74
N SER A 128 -22.15 9.81 18.62
CA SER A 128 -21.46 9.74 19.91
C SER A 128 -20.01 9.36 19.70
N LEU A 129 -19.06 10.12 20.25
CA LEU A 129 -17.64 9.80 20.20
C LEU A 129 -17.22 8.91 21.39
N PRO A 130 -16.35 7.91 21.19
CA PRO A 130 -15.91 7.33 19.92
C PRO A 130 -16.99 6.42 19.29
N SER A 131 -17.10 6.40 17.97
CA SER A 131 -18.03 5.51 17.24
C SER A 131 -17.43 4.93 15.97
N MET A 132 -17.89 3.74 15.61
CA MET A 132 -17.55 3.08 14.35
C MET A 132 -18.83 2.90 13.53
N VAL A 133 -18.85 3.49 12.34
CA VAL A 133 -19.94 3.40 11.39
C VAL A 133 -19.42 2.70 10.14
N VAL A 134 -20.09 1.61 9.73
CA VAL A 134 -19.78 0.91 8.49
C VAL A 134 -20.75 1.42 7.44
N SER A 135 -20.24 2.01 6.36
CA SER A 135 -21.04 2.31 5.18
C SER A 135 -20.84 1.18 4.17
N PRO A 136 -21.84 0.30 4.00
CA PRO A 136 -21.64 -0.93 3.25
C PRO A 136 -21.86 -0.76 1.73
N CYS A 137 -22.38 0.38 1.26
CA CYS A 137 -22.77 0.58 -0.14
C CYS A 137 -22.34 1.92 -0.74
N CYS A 138 -22.61 2.01 -2.04
CA CYS A 138 -22.91 3.26 -2.74
C CYS A 138 -21.67 4.09 -3.16
N GLY A 139 -20.62 3.42 -3.60
CA GLY A 139 -19.42 4.05 -4.17
C GLY A 139 -18.82 3.22 -5.30
N ASP A 140 -17.71 3.69 -5.86
CA ASP A 140 -17.04 3.01 -6.96
C ASP A 140 -16.43 1.67 -6.56
N MET A 141 -16.17 0.83 -7.56
CA MET A 141 -15.53 -0.48 -7.37
C MET A 141 -14.23 -0.38 -6.56
N GLY A 142 -14.17 -1.14 -5.47
CA GLY A 142 -13.03 -1.18 -4.55
C GLY A 142 -12.98 -0.10 -3.48
N TYR A 143 -13.83 0.92 -3.58
CA TYR A 143 -13.99 1.91 -2.51
C TYR A 143 -14.95 1.43 -1.41
N MET A 144 -15.85 0.50 -1.72
CA MET A 144 -16.82 -0.07 -0.80
C MET A 144 -16.49 -1.53 -0.44
N PRO A 145 -16.81 -2.01 0.78
CA PRO A 145 -17.41 -1.28 1.90
C PRO A 145 -16.40 -0.31 2.54
N THR A 146 -16.86 0.78 3.14
CA THR A 146 -15.99 1.68 3.93
C THR A 146 -16.29 1.56 5.42
N ILE A 147 -15.25 1.53 6.25
CA ILE A 147 -15.38 1.66 7.70
C ILE A 147 -14.92 3.06 8.09
N LEU A 148 -15.80 3.82 8.75
CA LEU A 148 -15.50 5.12 9.33
C LEU A 148 -15.42 4.96 10.85
N VAL A 149 -14.26 5.28 11.43
CA VAL A 149 -14.05 5.30 12.88
C VAL A 149 -13.82 6.74 13.30
N TYR A 150 -14.73 7.28 14.10
CA TYR A 150 -14.60 8.60 14.71
C TYR A 150 -13.89 8.43 16.05
N ILE A 151 -12.64 8.90 16.14
CA ILE A 151 -11.80 8.76 17.35
C ILE A 151 -11.97 10.00 18.25
N THR A 152 -11.88 11.19 17.66
CA THR A 152 -12.06 12.49 18.34
C THR A 152 -12.90 13.41 17.48
N GLU A 153 -13.28 14.58 17.97
CA GLU A 153 -14.15 15.53 17.25
C GLU A 153 -13.60 16.00 15.90
N HIS A 154 -12.30 15.86 15.67
CA HIS A 154 -11.62 16.30 14.44
C HIS A 154 -10.79 15.20 13.77
N LEU A 155 -10.60 14.04 14.41
CA LEU A 155 -9.86 12.90 13.86
C LEU A 155 -10.78 11.73 13.55
N GLY A 156 -10.85 11.39 12.26
CA GLY A 156 -11.52 10.20 11.74
C GLY A 156 -10.53 9.27 11.05
N LEU A 157 -10.82 7.98 11.08
CA LEU A 157 -10.14 6.96 10.29
C LEU A 157 -11.13 6.40 9.26
N GLN A 158 -10.81 6.51 7.99
CA GLN A 158 -11.60 5.98 6.89
C GLN A 158 -10.87 4.81 6.24
N ILE A 159 -11.31 3.58 6.52
CA ILE A 159 -10.68 2.39 5.96
C ILE A 159 -11.33 2.05 4.63
N ILE A 160 -10.71 2.48 3.54
CA ILE A 160 -11.08 2.11 2.17
C ILE A 160 -10.30 0.85 1.77
N PRO A 161 -10.94 -0.26 1.37
CA PRO A 161 -10.27 -1.52 1.08
C PRO A 161 -9.18 -1.40 0.00
N LEU A 162 -9.46 -0.70 -1.09
CA LEU A 162 -8.50 -0.48 -2.16
C LEU A 162 -7.29 0.31 -1.66
N ASN A 163 -7.51 1.37 -0.86
CA ASN A 163 -6.42 2.13 -0.26
C ASN A 163 -5.58 1.28 0.68
N LEU A 164 -6.20 0.38 1.45
CA LEU A 164 -5.49 -0.54 2.33
C LEU A 164 -4.58 -1.51 1.54
N VAL A 165 -5.09 -2.09 0.46
CA VAL A 165 -4.31 -2.97 -0.44
C VAL A 165 -3.15 -2.18 -1.06
N LEU A 166 -3.42 -0.99 -1.61
CA LEU A 166 -2.41 -0.14 -2.21
C LEU A 166 -1.37 0.32 -1.18
N GLN A 167 -1.80 0.70 0.02
CA GLN A 167 -0.91 1.10 1.11
C GLN A 167 0.10 -0.01 1.41
N ILE A 168 -0.36 -1.25 1.60
CA ILE A 168 0.52 -2.38 1.90
C ILE A 168 1.44 -2.70 0.71
N ALA A 169 0.87 -2.80 -0.50
CA ALA A 169 1.61 -3.17 -1.71
C ALA A 169 2.68 -2.14 -2.10
N VAL A 170 2.31 -0.85 -2.16
CA VAL A 170 3.22 0.23 -2.52
C VAL A 170 4.27 0.45 -1.44
N SER A 171 3.90 0.43 -0.15
CA SER A 171 4.88 0.53 0.95
C SER A 171 5.90 -0.60 0.90
N TYR A 172 5.47 -1.83 0.58
CA TYR A 172 6.37 -2.97 0.42
C TYR A 172 7.34 -2.76 -0.76
N LEU A 173 6.83 -2.35 -1.92
CA LEU A 173 7.65 -2.11 -3.12
C LEU A 173 8.66 -0.98 -2.91
N VAL A 174 8.24 0.13 -2.30
CA VAL A 174 9.12 1.26 -1.97
C VAL A 174 10.20 0.82 -0.99
N ALA A 175 9.83 0.14 0.10
CA ALA A 175 10.79 -0.36 1.08
C ALA A 175 11.82 -1.33 0.46
N LEU A 176 11.38 -2.20 -0.45
CA LEU A 176 12.25 -3.13 -1.17
C LEU A 176 13.22 -2.40 -2.10
N ASN A 177 12.75 -1.39 -2.83
CA ASN A 177 13.60 -0.58 -3.71
C ASN A 177 14.67 0.19 -2.92
N VAL A 178 14.28 0.83 -1.82
CA VAL A 178 15.21 1.61 -0.98
C VAL A 178 16.23 0.71 -0.30
N SER A 179 15.83 -0.45 0.23
CA SER A 179 16.75 -1.38 0.89
C SER A 179 17.79 -1.96 -0.09
N LEU A 180 17.38 -2.28 -1.32
CA LEU A 180 18.28 -2.70 -2.39
C LEU A 180 19.19 -1.56 -2.85
N ALA A 181 18.67 -0.34 -3.02
CA ALA A 181 19.45 0.83 -3.44
C ALA A 181 20.53 1.21 -2.42
N ILE A 182 20.24 1.13 -1.12
CA ILE A 182 21.23 1.38 -0.07
C ILE A 182 22.29 0.26 -0.06
N SER A 183 21.87 -0.98 -0.31
CA SER A 183 22.79 -2.12 -0.36
C SER A 183 23.69 -2.10 -1.61
N THR A 184 23.19 -1.68 -2.77
CA THR A 184 24.00 -1.45 -3.98
C THR A 184 24.99 -0.33 -3.77
N TYR A 185 24.54 0.76 -3.16
CA TYR A 185 25.38 1.91 -2.84
C TYR A 185 26.52 1.53 -1.89
N ALA A 186 26.21 0.80 -0.82
CA ALA A 186 27.22 0.33 0.13
C ALA A 186 28.23 -0.63 -0.52
N ALA A 187 27.81 -1.40 -1.52
CA ALA A 187 28.68 -2.32 -2.26
C ALA A 187 29.49 -1.64 -3.38
N SER A 188 29.06 -0.49 -3.90
CA SER A 188 29.68 0.19 -5.03
C SER A 188 30.59 1.34 -4.60
N ARG A 189 31.90 1.25 -4.91
CA ARG A 189 32.86 2.34 -4.65
C ARG A 189 32.70 3.55 -5.61
N THR A 190 32.08 3.34 -6.78
CA THR A 190 32.11 4.30 -7.91
C THR A 190 30.87 5.21 -7.96
N TYR A 191 29.74 4.84 -7.34
CA TYR A 191 28.45 5.50 -7.55
C TYR A 191 27.91 6.24 -6.32
N LYS A 192 28.78 6.95 -5.60
CA LYS A 192 28.43 7.67 -4.36
C LYS A 192 27.45 8.85 -4.52
N GLY A 193 27.05 9.22 -5.75
CA GLY A 193 26.12 10.35 -6.00
C GLY A 193 24.75 9.99 -6.60
N ALA A 194 24.67 9.02 -7.51
CA ALA A 194 23.45 8.77 -8.31
C ALA A 194 22.39 7.90 -7.60
N GLY A 195 22.79 7.09 -6.60
CA GLY A 195 21.88 6.16 -5.92
C GLY A 195 20.89 6.84 -4.96
N MET A 196 21.29 7.94 -4.33
CA MET A 196 20.43 8.66 -3.38
C MET A 196 19.31 9.41 -4.10
N VAL A 197 19.60 9.97 -5.29
CA VAL A 197 18.59 10.60 -6.16
C VAL A 197 17.55 9.57 -6.62
N GLY A 198 17.96 8.35 -6.96
CA GLY A 198 17.04 7.26 -7.34
C GLY A 198 16.15 6.74 -6.19
N ALA A 199 16.68 6.69 -4.97
CA ALA A 199 15.90 6.28 -3.79
C ALA A 199 14.86 7.35 -3.40
N VAL A 200 15.23 8.63 -3.52
CA VAL A 200 14.33 9.76 -3.25
C VAL A 200 13.28 9.89 -4.36
N THR A 201 13.65 9.77 -5.64
CA THR A 201 12.66 9.80 -6.73
C THR A 201 11.73 8.59 -6.70
N GLY A 202 12.19 7.39 -6.35
CA GLY A 202 11.33 6.21 -6.19
C GLY A 202 10.31 6.33 -5.05
N LEU A 203 10.66 7.04 -3.97
CA LEU A 203 9.76 7.37 -2.86
C LEU A 203 8.64 8.33 -3.29
N PHE A 204 8.93 9.28 -4.18
CA PHE A 204 7.98 10.29 -4.65
C PHE A 204 7.16 9.89 -5.89
N VAL A 205 7.71 9.04 -6.76
CA VAL A 205 6.99 8.50 -7.93
C VAL A 205 5.83 7.60 -7.51
N ALA A 206 5.93 6.95 -6.36
CA ALA A 206 4.97 5.95 -5.88
C ALA A 206 3.63 6.54 -5.38
N CYS A 207 3.59 7.82 -5.01
CA CYS A 207 2.38 8.51 -4.58
C CYS A 207 2.46 10.01 -4.89
N PRO A 208 2.09 10.43 -6.11
CA PRO A 208 2.09 11.85 -6.50
C PRO A 208 1.16 12.69 -5.63
N THR A 209 0.05 12.12 -5.18
CA THR A 209 -0.89 12.77 -4.26
C THR A 209 -0.27 13.05 -2.90
N CYS A 210 0.66 12.20 -2.45
CA CYS A 210 1.43 12.42 -1.24
C CYS A 210 2.41 13.59 -1.40
N MET A 211 3.00 13.78 -2.59
CA MET A 211 3.78 14.99 -2.90
C MET A 211 2.89 16.24 -2.89
N GLY A 212 1.65 16.14 -3.38
CA GLY A 212 0.65 17.21 -3.33
C GLY A 212 0.36 17.69 -1.90
N THR A 213 0.09 16.75 -0.99
CA THR A 213 -0.17 17.06 0.44
C THR A 213 1.05 17.58 1.18
N LEU A 214 2.27 17.13 0.89
CA LEU A 214 3.47 17.76 1.45
C LEU A 214 3.70 19.17 0.88
N SER A 215 3.47 19.36 -0.41
CA SER A 215 3.66 20.66 -1.04
C SER A 215 2.69 21.71 -0.50
N SER A 216 1.47 21.35 -0.11
CA SER A 216 0.54 22.29 0.53
C SER A 216 0.95 22.69 1.95
N VAL A 217 1.61 21.80 2.68
CA VAL A 217 2.15 22.08 4.01
C VAL A 217 3.40 22.95 3.94
N PHE A 218 4.27 22.76 2.93
CA PHE A 218 5.55 23.47 2.83
C PHE A 218 5.57 24.71 1.91
N ILE A 219 4.76 24.75 0.84
CA ILE A 219 4.77 25.82 -0.18
C ILE A 219 3.57 26.79 0.01
N GLY A 220 2.67 26.51 0.95
CA GLY A 220 1.51 27.34 1.26
C GLY A 220 0.24 26.86 0.54
N THR A 221 -0.89 27.10 1.19
CA THR A 221 -2.20 26.51 0.88
C THR A 221 -2.65 26.78 -0.56
N ALA A 222 -2.42 27.98 -1.12
CA ALA A 222 -2.90 28.29 -2.47
C ALA A 222 -2.20 27.47 -3.59
N GLY A 223 -0.86 27.35 -3.53
CA GLY A 223 -0.09 26.59 -4.53
C GLY A 223 -0.26 25.08 -4.38
N GLY A 224 -0.27 24.59 -3.13
CA GLY A 224 -0.44 23.17 -2.87
C GLY A 224 -1.85 22.63 -3.11
N ILE A 225 -2.90 23.44 -2.93
CA ILE A 225 -4.28 23.04 -3.26
C ILE A 225 -4.45 22.93 -4.78
N ALA A 226 -3.93 23.90 -5.55
CA ALA A 226 -3.97 23.85 -7.01
C ALA A 226 -3.15 22.67 -7.57
N PHE A 227 -1.97 22.42 -7.02
CA PHE A 227 -1.13 21.27 -7.39
C PHE A 227 -1.80 19.94 -7.03
N THR A 228 -2.42 19.83 -5.85
CA THR A 228 -3.16 18.63 -5.42
C THR A 228 -4.39 18.37 -6.31
N ALA A 229 -5.13 19.40 -6.70
CA ALA A 229 -6.27 19.29 -7.60
C ALA A 229 -5.86 18.88 -9.03
N ALA A 230 -4.70 19.33 -9.51
CA ALA A 230 -4.15 18.88 -10.80
C ALA A 230 -3.67 17.42 -10.73
N LEU A 231 -3.09 17.02 -9.61
CA LEU A 231 -2.58 15.66 -9.37
C LEU A 231 -3.70 14.63 -9.18
N SER A 232 -4.84 15.01 -8.59
CA SER A 232 -5.98 14.09 -8.40
C SER A 232 -6.58 13.64 -9.73
N TYR A 233 -6.66 14.54 -10.74
CA TYR A 233 -7.12 14.20 -12.08
C TYR A 233 -6.19 13.20 -12.80
N MET A 234 -4.88 13.26 -12.50
CA MET A 234 -3.86 12.39 -13.11
C MET A 234 -3.47 11.18 -12.25
N GLN A 235 -4.09 10.99 -11.09
CA GLN A 235 -3.69 9.99 -10.11
C GLN A 235 -3.68 8.57 -10.71
N THR A 236 -4.68 8.23 -11.54
CA THR A 236 -4.76 6.94 -12.24
C THR A 236 -3.59 6.73 -13.21
N ALA A 237 -3.20 7.77 -13.95
CA ALA A 237 -2.07 7.72 -14.88
C ALA A 237 -0.74 7.52 -14.14
N PHE A 238 -0.56 8.20 -13.01
CA PHE A 238 0.63 8.03 -12.19
C PHE A 238 0.70 6.67 -11.50
N ILE A 239 -0.42 6.12 -11.00
CA ILE A 239 -0.47 4.75 -10.47
C ILE A 239 -0.12 3.75 -11.59
N ALA A 240 -0.67 3.96 -12.78
CA ALA A 240 -0.40 3.12 -13.95
C ALA A 240 1.08 3.14 -14.38
N VAL A 241 1.80 4.25 -14.21
CA VAL A 241 3.24 4.35 -14.55
C VAL A 241 4.13 3.93 -13.38
N SER A 242 3.79 4.29 -12.15
CA SER A 242 4.62 4.05 -10.97
C SER A 242 4.71 2.58 -10.57
N ILE A 243 3.61 1.81 -10.66
CA ILE A 243 3.61 0.39 -10.32
C ILE A 243 4.59 -0.40 -11.20
N PRO A 244 4.58 -0.29 -12.55
CA PRO A 244 5.58 -0.93 -13.40
C PRO A 244 7.01 -0.53 -13.05
N VAL A 245 7.26 0.76 -12.82
CA VAL A 245 8.60 1.25 -12.47
C VAL A 245 9.08 0.65 -11.15
N LEU A 246 8.22 0.61 -10.12
CA LEU A 246 8.52 0.02 -8.82
C LEU A 246 8.73 -1.50 -8.88
N LEU A 247 8.10 -2.18 -9.84
CA LEU A 247 8.30 -3.60 -10.08
C LEU A 247 9.59 -3.90 -10.85
N ILE A 248 9.99 -3.05 -11.79
CA ILE A 248 11.18 -3.26 -12.64
C ILE A 248 12.47 -2.87 -11.91
N THR A 249 12.45 -1.78 -11.13
CA THR A 249 13.63 -1.23 -10.44
C THR A 249 14.38 -2.25 -9.57
N PRO A 250 13.71 -3.11 -8.76
CA PRO A 250 14.37 -4.16 -7.98
C PRO A 250 15.19 -5.12 -8.82
N PHE A 251 14.71 -5.49 -10.02
CA PHE A 251 15.43 -6.39 -10.90
C PHE A 251 16.66 -5.74 -11.51
N ILE A 252 16.59 -4.44 -11.81
CA ILE A 252 17.75 -3.67 -12.29
C ILE A 252 18.81 -3.59 -11.18
N LEU A 253 18.42 -3.21 -9.96
CA LEU A 253 19.31 -3.12 -8.81
C LEU A 253 19.92 -4.49 -8.44
N ALA A 254 19.13 -5.57 -8.50
CA ALA A 254 19.62 -6.93 -8.28
C ALA A 254 20.65 -7.37 -9.32
N ARG A 255 20.46 -7.01 -10.60
CA ARG A 255 21.45 -7.26 -11.66
C ARG A 255 22.75 -6.50 -11.41
N GLN A 256 22.67 -5.27 -10.92
CA GLN A 256 23.84 -4.47 -10.56
C GLN A 256 24.57 -5.04 -9.34
N LEU A 257 23.86 -5.43 -8.27
CA LEU A 257 24.45 -6.11 -7.10
C LEU A 257 25.21 -7.37 -7.50
N ARG A 258 24.67 -8.14 -8.45
CA ARG A 258 25.34 -9.33 -8.98
C ARG A 258 26.69 -8.97 -9.60
N ARG A 259 26.76 -7.87 -10.35
CA ARG A 259 28.00 -7.39 -10.98
C ARG A 259 29.01 -6.80 -9.99
N CYS A 260 28.56 -6.27 -8.85
CA CYS A 260 29.45 -5.73 -7.81
C CYS A 260 29.97 -6.81 -6.84
N ARG A 261 29.31 -7.97 -6.76
CA ARG A 261 29.70 -9.09 -5.90
C ARG A 261 30.67 -10.07 -6.59
N ILE A 262 30.76 -9.99 -7.91
CA ILE A 262 31.80 -10.63 -8.75
C ILE A 262 32.93 -9.62 -8.87
#